data_AF-A0A959IID3-F1
#
_entry.id   AF-A0A959IID3-F1
#
_cell.length_a   1.000
_cell.length_b   1.000
_cell.length_c   1.000
_cell.angle_alpha   90.00
_cell.angle_beta   90.00
_cell.angle_gamma   90.00
#
_symmetry.space_group_name_H-M   'P 1'
#
loop_
_entity.id
_entity.type
_entity.pdbx_description
1 polymer ?
#
loop_
_entity_poly.entity_id
_entity_poly.type
_entity_poly.pdbx_seq_one_letter_code
_entity_poly.pdbx_strand_id
1 'polypeptide(L)'
;MTISLREKKLSGTGKRLDAEVKVTSFWAEDYEFKIRILAYDPLKEADLEELIERVVEQRKAWTTSKNNFVLRLPEWNATAFIPKTSITTEA
;
A
#
# COMPACT_ATOMS: atom_id res chain seq x y z
N MET A 1 -3.48 15.61 1.62
CA MET A 1 -3.14 14.58 0.62
C MET A 1 -4.40 13.78 0.41
N THR A 2 -4.79 13.54 -0.84
CA THR A 2 -5.96 12.73 -1.17
C THR A 2 -5.47 11.37 -1.63
N ILE A 3 -5.92 10.30 -0.96
CA ILE A 3 -5.58 8.93 -1.34
C ILE A 3 -6.77 8.38 -2.13
N SER A 4 -6.52 7.99 -3.37
CA SER A 4 -7.52 7.37 -4.23
C SER A 4 -7.12 5.92 -4.52
N LEU A 5 -7.99 5.00 -4.15
CA LEU A 5 -7.87 3.57 -4.42
C LEU A 5 -8.45 3.27 -5.80
N ARG A 6 -7.59 2.92 -6.77
CA ARG A 6 -8.03 2.60 -8.13
C ARG A 6 -8.50 1.16 -8.27
N GLU A 7 -7.79 0.24 -7.66
CA GLU A 7 -8.11 -1.19 -7.72
C GLU A 7 -7.83 -1.83 -6.37
N LYS A 8 -8.73 -2.72 -5.95
CA LYS A 8 -8.64 -3.46 -4.70
C LYS A 8 -8.99 -4.91 -4.97
N LYS A 9 -8.00 -5.80 -4.86
CA LYS A 9 -8.16 -7.23 -5.12
C LYS A 9 -7.80 -8.02 -3.87
N LEU A 10 -8.83 -8.42 -3.14
CA LEU A 10 -8.70 -9.40 -2.07
C LEU A 10 -8.61 -10.80 -2.68
N SER A 11 -7.64 -11.59 -2.23
CA SER A 11 -7.62 -13.03 -2.52
C SER A 11 -8.82 -13.72 -1.87
N GLY A 12 -9.27 -14.85 -2.42
CA GLY A 12 -10.39 -15.63 -1.86
C GLY A 12 -10.21 -16.09 -0.41
N THR A 13 -9.00 -16.04 0.15
CA THR A 13 -8.70 -16.34 1.56
C THR A 13 -8.69 -15.10 2.47
N GLY A 14 -8.81 -13.88 1.92
CA GLY A 14 -8.74 -12.62 2.66
C GLY A 14 -7.34 -12.25 3.18
N LYS A 15 -6.33 -13.09 2.95
CA LYS A 15 -4.96 -12.92 3.48
C LYS A 15 -4.03 -12.13 2.58
N ARG A 16 -4.43 -11.88 1.35
CA ARG A 16 -3.68 -11.07 0.39
C ARG A 16 -4.56 -9.97 -0.16
N LEU A 17 -4.04 -8.76 -0.12
CA LEU A 17 -4.61 -7.58 -0.76
C LEU A 17 -3.60 -7.09 -1.79
N ASP A 18 -3.96 -7.11 -3.06
CA ASP A 18 -3.29 -6.32 -4.07
C ASP A 18 -4.12 -5.04 -4.28
N ALA A 19 -3.48 -3.88 -4.19
CA ALA A 19 -4.14 -2.61 -4.43
C ALA A 19 -3.27 -1.67 -5.26
N GLU A 20 -3.91 -0.77 -5.99
CA GLU A 20 -3.26 0.33 -6.69
C GLU A 20 -3.68 1.65 -6.06
N VAL A 21 -2.70 2.40 -5.59
CA VAL A 21 -2.88 3.60 -4.79
C VAL A 21 -2.39 4.79 -5.60
N LYS A 22 -3.28 5.75 -5.85
CA LYS A 22 -2.93 7.09 -6.35
C LYS A 22 -2.92 8.04 -5.17
N VAL A 23 -1.79 8.69 -4.93
CA VAL A 23 -1.65 9.73 -3.91
C VAL A 23 -1.55 11.06 -4.63
N THR A 24 -2.59 11.89 -4.45
CA THR A 24 -2.62 13.26 -4.96
C THR A 24 -2.26 14.23 -3.85
N SER A 25 -1.24 15.05 -4.08
CA SER A 25 -0.76 16.02 -3.09
C SER A 25 -0.90 17.43 -3.62
N PHE A 26 -1.40 18.34 -2.80
CA PHE A 26 -1.51 19.75 -3.20
C PHE A 26 -0.14 20.46 -3.31
N TRP A 27 0.89 19.90 -2.66
CA TRP A 27 2.21 20.51 -2.53
C TRP A 27 3.34 19.67 -3.12
N ALA A 28 3.05 18.45 -3.59
CA ALA A 28 4.04 17.53 -4.12
C ALA A 28 3.50 16.87 -5.38
N GLU A 29 4.40 16.32 -6.22
CA GLU A 29 4.01 15.59 -7.42
C GLU A 29 3.11 14.39 -7.06
N ASP A 30 2.08 14.19 -7.88
CA ASP A 30 1.18 13.06 -7.78
C ASP A 30 1.95 11.78 -8.13
N TYR A 31 1.72 10.74 -7.34
CA TYR A 31 2.37 9.46 -7.60
C TYR A 31 1.41 8.29 -7.43
N GLU A 32 1.58 7.32 -8.32
CA GLU A 32 0.84 6.08 -8.34
C GLU A 32 1.78 4.93 -8.00
N PHE A 33 1.31 3.99 -7.18
CA PHE A 33 2.07 2.78 -6.89
C PHE A 33 1.18 1.58 -6.62
N LYS A 34 1.71 0.40 -6.93
CA LYS A 34 1.07 -0.87 -6.59
C LYS A 34 1.57 -1.36 -5.25
N ILE A 35 0.65 -1.83 -4.44
CA ILE A 35 0.94 -2.41 -3.13
C ILE A 35 0.38 -3.82 -3.06
N ARG A 36 1.17 -4.72 -2.48
CA ARG A 36 0.75 -6.06 -2.09
C ARG A 36 0.90 -6.21 -0.60
N ILE A 37 -0.20 -6.37 0.11
CA ILE A 37 -0.20 -6.68 1.52
C ILE A 37 -0.47 -8.17 1.70
N LEU A 38 0.41 -8.82 2.47
CA LEU A 38 0.27 -10.20 2.91
C LEU A 38 0.04 -10.19 4.41
N ALA A 39 -1.15 -10.61 4.82
CA ALA A 39 -1.55 -10.75 6.21
C ALA A 39 -1.57 -12.22 6.61
N TYR A 40 -1.19 -12.51 7.85
CA TYR A 40 -1.32 -13.86 8.42
C TYR A 40 -2.80 -14.19 8.70
N ASP A 41 -3.56 -13.17 9.08
CA ASP A 41 -4.99 -13.22 9.38
C ASP A 41 -5.82 -12.57 8.27
N PRO A 42 -7.10 -12.96 8.08
CA PRO A 42 -7.95 -12.37 7.06
C PRO A 42 -8.17 -10.88 7.34
N LEU A 43 -7.87 -10.03 6.35
CA LEU A 43 -8.12 -8.59 6.44
C LEU A 43 -9.63 -8.33 6.35
N LYS A 44 -10.17 -7.54 7.29
CA LYS A 44 -11.57 -7.10 7.23
C LYS A 44 -11.72 -5.95 6.27
N GLU A 45 -12.84 -5.90 5.55
CA GLU A 45 -13.03 -4.85 4.55
C GLU A 45 -13.01 -3.43 5.11
N ALA A 46 -13.52 -3.26 6.32
CA ALA A 46 -13.56 -1.98 7.04
C ALA A 46 -12.17 -1.42 7.36
N ASP A 47 -11.17 -2.29 7.55
CA ASP A 47 -9.83 -1.89 7.98
C ASP A 47 -8.92 -1.54 6.79
N LEU A 48 -9.40 -1.72 5.56
CA LEU A 48 -8.56 -1.67 4.36
C LEU A 48 -8.20 -0.24 3.92
N GLU A 49 -9.09 0.72 4.13
CA GLU A 49 -8.79 2.13 3.87
C GLU A 49 -7.73 2.65 4.84
N GLU A 50 -7.92 2.40 6.13
CA GLU A 50 -6.98 2.76 7.20
C GLU A 50 -5.61 2.12 6.98
N LEU A 51 -5.58 0.84 6.59
CA LEU A 51 -4.34 0.12 6.30
C LEU A 51 -3.55 0.79 5.17
N ILE A 52 -4.25 1.23 4.10
CA ILE A 52 -3.61 1.87 2.95
C ILE A 52 -3.14 3.28 3.31
N GLU A 53 -3.96 4.04 4.03
CA GLU A 53 -3.57 5.34 4.57
C GLU A 53 -2.30 5.20 5.41
N ARG A 54 -2.24 4.21 6.28
CA ARG A 54 -1.08 3.96 7.13
C ARG A 54 0.18 3.66 6.33
N VAL A 55 0.07 2.89 5.24
CA VAL A 55 1.22 2.62 4.37
C VAL A 55 1.72 3.89 3.69
N VAL A 56 0.82 4.76 3.22
CA VAL A 56 1.16 6.05 2.59
C VAL A 56 1.81 6.99 3.61
N GLU A 57 1.24 7.13 4.80
CA GLU A 57 1.80 7.94 5.88
C GLU A 57 3.21 7.48 6.28
N GLN A 58 3.38 6.15 6.38
CA GLN A 58 4.65 5.53 6.76
C GLN A 58 5.62 5.39 5.58
N ARG A 59 5.46 6.14 4.48
CA ARG A 59 6.38 6.14 3.33
C ARG A 59 7.85 6.31 3.73
N LYS A 60 8.13 7.12 4.75
CA LYS A 60 9.50 7.33 5.27
C LYS A 60 10.07 6.11 6.01
N ALA A 61 9.21 5.23 6.54
CA ALA A 61 9.59 4.01 7.24
C ALA A 61 9.74 2.79 6.31
N TRP A 62 9.50 2.97 5.00
CA TRP A 62 9.65 1.90 4.02
C TRP A 62 11.11 1.44 3.97
N THR A 63 11.32 0.16 4.30
CA THR A 63 12.63 -0.45 4.19
C THR A 63 12.89 -0.82 2.74
N THR A 64 14.04 -0.41 2.23
CA THR A 64 14.42 -0.70 0.84
C THR A 64 15.01 -2.11 0.75
N SER A 65 14.40 -2.98 -0.06
CA SER A 65 14.96 -4.27 -0.46
C SER A 65 15.42 -4.23 -1.93
N LYS A 66 15.86 -5.36 -2.50
CA LYS A 66 16.43 -5.44 -3.85
C LYS A 66 15.49 -4.84 -4.90
N ASN A 67 14.26 -5.36 -4.96
CA ASN A 67 13.26 -4.97 -5.97
C ASN A 67 12.02 -4.27 -5.38
N ASN A 68 11.84 -4.31 -4.07
CA ASN A 68 10.63 -3.85 -3.39
C ASN A 68 10.98 -2.93 -2.21
N PHE A 69 10.06 -2.03 -1.89
CA PHE A 69 9.94 -1.45 -0.56
C PHE A 69 9.11 -2.39 0.30
N VAL A 70 9.48 -2.50 1.57
CA VAL A 70 8.83 -3.39 2.53
C VAL A 70 8.45 -2.56 3.75
N LEU A 71 7.22 -2.72 4.20
CA LEU A 71 6.72 -2.13 5.43
C LEU A 71 6.00 -3.20 6.26
N ARG A 72 6.38 -3.35 7.53
CA ARG A 72 5.65 -4.23 8.45
C ARG A 72 4.52 -3.45 9.11
N LEU A 73 3.36 -4.07 9.16
CA LEU A 73 2.13 -3.55 9.73
C LEU A 73 1.73 -4.47 10.91
N PRO A 74 2.35 -4.29 12.09
CA PRO A 74 2.15 -5.19 13.23
C PRO A 74 0.70 -5.20 13.73
N GLU A 75 0.00 -4.08 13.63
CA GLU A 75 -1.41 -3.92 14.04
C GLU A 75 -2.36 -4.84 13.26
N TRP A 76 -2.04 -5.13 11.99
CA TRP A 76 -2.81 -6.03 11.13
C TRP A 76 -2.14 -7.39 10.93
N ASN A 77 -1.06 -7.68 11.66
CA ASN A 77 -0.22 -8.86 11.47
C ASN A 77 0.12 -9.08 9.98
N ALA A 78 0.50 -7.99 9.31
CA ALA A 78 0.65 -7.94 7.85
C ALA A 78 1.98 -7.32 7.43
N THR A 79 2.38 -7.61 6.19
CA THR A 79 3.54 -6.98 5.56
C THR A 79 3.13 -6.45 4.19
N ALA A 80 3.36 -5.15 3.99
CA ALA A 80 3.19 -4.47 2.74
C ALA A 80 4.47 -4.55 1.90
N PHE A 81 4.30 -4.88 0.63
CA PHE A 81 5.34 -4.97 -0.38
C PHE A 81 4.97 -4.04 -1.53
N ILE A 82 5.83 -3.09 -1.84
CA ILE A 82 5.62 -2.10 -2.90
C ILE A 82 6.74 -2.28 -3.93
N PRO A 83 6.45 -2.76 -5.14
CA PRO A 83 7.46 -2.91 -6.18
C PRO A 83 8.05 -1.55 -6.56
N LYS A 84 9.38 -1.43 -6.57
CA LYS A 84 10.06 -0.18 -6.94
C LYS A 84 9.72 0.27 -8.36
N THR A 85 9.56 -0.68 -9.26
CA THR A 85 9.22 -0.47 -10.68
C THR A 85 7.81 0.04 -10.90
N SER A 86 6.97 0.06 -9.86
CA SER A 86 5.56 0.46 -9.97
C SER A 86 5.29 1.88 -9.48
N ILE A 87 6.30 2.58 -8.95
CA ILE A 87 6.17 3.98 -8.56
C ILE A 87 6.30 4.83 -9.81
N THR A 88 5.17 5.35 -10.27
CA THR A 88 5.12 6.30 -11.37
C THR A 88 4.80 7.66 -10.77
N THR A 89 5.66 8.64 -11.04
CA THR A 89 5.38 10.04 -10.69
C THR A 89 4.78 10.69 -11.93
N GLU A 90 3.57 11.22 -11.83
CA GLU A 90 3.03 12.10 -12.89
C GLU A 90 3.65 13.49 -12.68
N ALA A 91 4.49 13.91 -13.63
CA ALA A 91 5.15 15.21 -13.66
C ALA A 91 4.21 16.32 -14.16
#